data_AF-A0A4U9HGG2-F1
#
_entry.id   AF-A0A4U9HGG2-F1
#
_cell.length_a   1.000
_cell.length_b   1.000
_cell.length_c   1.000
_cell.angle_alpha   90.00
_cell.angle_beta   90.00
_cell.angle_gamma   90.00
#
_symmetry.space_group_name_H-M   'P 1'
#
loop_
_entity.id
_entity.type
_entity.pdbx_description
1 polymer ?
#
loop_
_entity_poly.entity_id
_entity_poly.type
_entity_poly.pdbx_seq_one_letter_code
_entity_poly.pdbx_strand_id
1 'polypeptide(L)' 'MIHSDLSQCRVNSERLLLTPFSAADADEVYQAITPTLTRFMSFEPEPSAEAFAEVWQGWLPLMR' A
#
# COMPACT_ATOMS: atom_id res chain seq x y z
N MET A 1 16.46 2.67 12.65
CA MET A 1 15.13 3.02 13.17
C MET A 1 14.39 1.70 13.35
N ILE A 2 13.94 1.37 14.56
CA ILE A 2 13.17 0.13 14.77
C ILE A 2 11.75 0.45 14.32
N HIS A 3 11.32 -0.09 13.18
CA HIS A 3 9.91 -0.05 12.82
C HIS A 3 9.19 -1.08 13.71
N SER A 4 8.10 -0.68 14.36
CA SER A 4 7.22 -1.63 15.03
C SER A 4 6.62 -2.57 13.98
N ASP A 5 6.65 -3.88 14.22
CA ASP A 5 5.97 -4.86 13.37
C ASP A 5 4.47 -4.53 13.29
N LEU A 6 3.98 -4.25 12.08
CA LEU A 6 2.58 -3.92 11.84
C LEU A 6 1.73 -5.16 11.50
N SER A 7 2.27 -6.38 11.47
CA SER A 7 1.60 -7.61 11.05
C SER A 7 0.28 -7.90 11.80
N GLN A 8 0.16 -7.42 13.04
CA GLN A 8 -1.03 -7.57 13.88
C GLN A 8 -1.83 -6.27 14.04
N CYS A 9 -1.40 -5.16 13.44
CA CYS A 9 -2.06 -3.86 13.59
C CYS A 9 -3.37 -3.84 12.78
N ARG A 10 -4.49 -3.93 13.49
CA ARG A 10 -5.83 -3.91 12.89
C ARG A 10 -6.64 -2.78 13.50
N VAL A 11 -7.31 -2.00 12.66
CA VAL A 11 -8.17 -0.89 13.10
C VAL A 11 -9.61 -1.18 12.66
N ASN A 12 -10.49 -1.32 13.63
CA ASN A 12 -11.91 -1.55 13.38
C ASN A 12 -12.69 -0.24 13.61
N SER A 13 -13.65 0.02 12.73
CA SER A 13 -14.65 1.07 12.84
C SER A 13 -16.03 0.49 12.56
N GLU A 14 -17.10 1.28 12.68
CA GLU A 14 -18.47 0.80 12.42
C GLU A 14 -18.68 0.28 10.98
N ARG A 15 -17.91 0.78 10.01
CA ARG A 15 -18.11 0.47 8.57
C ARG A 15 -16.93 -0.19 7.89
N LEU A 16 -15.74 -0.13 8.49
CA LEU A 16 -14.49 -0.54 7.86
C LEU A 16 -13.60 -1.29 8.85
N LEU A 17 -12.90 -2.29 8.34
CA LEU A 17 -11.74 -2.91 8.95
C LEU A 17 -10.51 -2.55 8.11
N LEU A 18 -9.52 -1.93 8.74
CA LEU A 18 -8.19 -1.74 8.16
C LEU A 18 -7.28 -2.87 8.64
N THR A 19 -6.66 -3.57 7.70
CA THR A 19 -5.67 -4.63 7.95
C THR A 19 -4.32 -4.22 7.41
N PRO A 20 -3.22 -4.83 7.88
CA PRO A 20 -1.92 -4.68 7.25
C PRO A 20 -2.01 -5.12 5.79
N PHE A 21 -1.31 -4.39 4.92
CA PHE A 21 -1.27 -4.70 3.49
C PHE A 21 -0.58 -6.05 3.25
N SER A 22 -0.96 -6.70 2.16
CA SER A 22 -0.42 -7.96 1.70
C SER A 22 -0.19 -7.90 0.19
N ALA A 23 0.61 -8.84 -0.33
CA ALA A 23 0.84 -8.93 -1.78
C ALA A 23 -0.47 -9.14 -2.58
N ALA A 24 -1.53 -9.68 -1.95
CA ALA A 24 -2.83 -9.87 -2.60
C ALA A 24 -3.56 -8.55 -2.88
N ASP A 25 -3.20 -7.46 -2.18
CA ASP A 25 -3.82 -6.14 -2.34
C ASP A 25 -3.15 -5.33 -3.45
N ALA A 26 -1.98 -5.76 -3.95
CA ALA A 26 -1.14 -4.97 -4.85
C ALA A 26 -1.85 -4.57 -6.15
N ASP A 27 -2.58 -5.51 -6.77
CA ASP A 27 -3.28 -5.25 -8.02
C ASP A 27 -4.39 -4.20 -7.84
N GLU A 28 -5.18 -4.31 -6.76
CA GLU A 28 -6.25 -3.36 -6.46
C GLU A 28 -5.68 -1.97 -6.15
N VAL A 29 -4.61 -1.90 -5.34
CA VAL A 29 -3.93 -0.64 -5.03
C VAL A 29 -3.38 0.01 -6.29
N TYR A 30 -2.75 -0.74 -7.19
CA TYR A 30 -2.21 -0.19 -8.44
C TYR A 30 -3.30 0.47 -9.29
N GLN A 31 -4.46 -0.20 -9.44
CA GLN A 31 -5.60 0.36 -10.19
C GLN A 31 -6.18 1.63 -9.54
N ALA A 32 -6.05 1.78 -8.23
CA ALA A 32 -6.51 2.97 -7.51
C ALA A 32 -5.57 4.18 -7.66
N ILE A 33 -4.29 3.97 -7.96
CA ILE A 33 -3.29 5.03 -8.12
C ILE A 33 -3.41 5.64 -9.53
N THR A 34 -4.36 6.56 -9.69
CA THR A 34 -4.61 7.24 -10.97
C THR A 34 -3.93 8.61 -11.05
N PRO A 35 -3.61 9.13 -12.26
CA PRO A 35 -3.06 10.48 -12.42
C PRO A 35 -3.95 11.58 -11.81
N THR A 36 -5.27 11.36 -11.80
CA THR A 36 -6.21 12.29 -11.17
C THR A 36 -6.08 12.30 -9.65
N LEU A 37 -5.81 11.14 -9.03
CA LEU A 37 -5.53 11.04 -7.60
C LEU A 37 -4.16 11.66 -7.27
N THR A 38 -3.12 11.30 -8.02
CA THR A 38 -1.73 11.68 -7.72
C THR A 38 -1.41 13.15 -8.01
N ARG A 39 -2.23 13.86 -8.80
CA ARG A 39 -2.07 15.31 -9.06
C ARG A 39 -1.90 16.16 -7.79
N PHE A 40 -2.40 15.69 -6.64
CA PHE A 40 -2.30 16.37 -5.36
C PHE A 40 -1.31 15.71 -4.37
N MET A 41 -0.55 14.71 -4.83
CA MET A 41 0.40 13.95 -4.02
C MET A 41 1.85 14.31 -4.40
N SER A 42 2.82 13.78 -3.66
CA SER A 42 4.25 14.00 -3.89
C SER A 42 4.89 12.95 -4.82
N PHE A 43 4.08 12.12 -5.47
CA PHE A 43 4.52 11.04 -6.36
C PHE A 43 3.55 10.94 -7.55
N GLU A 44 4.00 10.31 -8.63
CA GLU A 44 3.19 9.99 -9.81
C GLU A 44 2.89 8.48 -9.86
N PRO A 45 1.88 8.02 -10.62
CA PRO A 45 1.60 6.61 -10.79
C PRO A 45 2.76 5.91 -11.48
N GLU A 46 3.08 4.70 -11.01
CA GLU A 46 4.10 3.88 -11.65
C GLU A 46 3.67 3.45 -13.06
N PRO A 47 4.60 3.42 -14.03
CA PRO A 47 4.28 3.22 -15.43
C PRO A 47 3.77 1.80 -15.76
N SER A 48 3.96 0.84 -14.86
CA SER A 48 3.45 -0.53 -14.97
C SER A 48 3.28 -1.19 -13.60
N ALA A 49 2.58 -2.33 -13.56
CA ALA A 49 2.43 -3.13 -12.35
C ALA A 49 3.79 -3.68 -11.86
N GLU A 50 4.71 -3.98 -12.78
CA GLU A 50 6.07 -4.43 -12.46
C GLU A 50 6.89 -3.31 -11.80
N ALA A 51 6.81 -2.08 -12.32
CA ALA A 51 7.45 -0.93 -11.68
C ALA A 51 6.86 -0.66 -10.28
N PHE A 52 5.54 -0.78 -10.14
CA PHE A 52 4.88 -0.70 -8.84
C PHE A 52 5.31 -1.80 -7.86
N ALA A 53 5.67 -2.98 -8.36
CA ALA A 53 6.18 -4.06 -7.53
C ALA A 53 7.47 -3.73 -6.78
N GLU A 54 8.35 -2.93 -7.39
CA GLU A 54 9.57 -2.47 -6.74
C GLU A 54 9.27 -1.60 -5.51
N VAL A 55 8.13 -0.89 -5.52
CA VAL A 55 7.68 -0.04 -4.42
C VAL A 55 7.02 -0.86 -3.32
N TRP A 56 5.97 -1.63 -3.63
CA TRP A 56 5.16 -2.28 -2.59
C TRP A 56 5.88 -3.45 -1.92
N GLN A 57 6.83 -4.10 -2.59
CA GLN A 57 7.68 -5.11 -1.96
C GLN A 57 8.49 -4.53 -0.80
N GLY A 58 8.87 -3.25 -0.88
CA GLY A 58 9.52 -2.53 0.21
C GLY A 58 8.62 -2.29 1.43
N TRP A 59 7.30 -2.42 1.29
CA TRP A 59 6.35 -2.28 2.40
C TRP A 59 6.23 -3.56 3.22
N LEU A 60 6.40 -4.74 2.62
CA LEU A 60 6.22 -6.03 3.27
C LEU A 60 7.09 -6.24 4.54
N PRO A 61 8.36 -5.80 4.59
CA PRO A 61 9.16 -5.91 5.81
C PRO A 61 8.62 -5.09 6.99
N LEU A 62 7.75 -4.10 6.75
CA LEU A 62 7.08 -3.34 7.82
C LEU A 62 5.88 -4.09 8.41
N MET A 63 5.47 -5.19 7.76
CA MET A 63 4.27 -5.96 8.06
C MET A 63 4.62 -7.38 8.53
N ARG A 64 5.86 -7.59 9.00
CA ARG A 64 6.44 -8.85 9.48
C ARG A 64 7.20 -8.66 10.79
#